data_AF-A0A5C3L526-F1
#
_entry.id   AF-A0A5C3L526-F1
#
_cell.length_a   1.000
_cell.length_b   1.000
_cell.length_c   1.000
_cell.angle_alpha   90.00
_cell.angle_beta   90.00
_cell.angle_gamma   90.00
#
_symmetry.space_group_name_H-M   'P 1'
#
loop_
_entity.id
_entity.type
_entity.pdbx_description
1 polymer ?
#
loop_
_entity_poly.entity_id
_entity_poly.type
_entity_poly.pdbx_seq_one_letter_code
_entity_poly.pdbx_strand_id
1 'polypeptide(L)'
;MLASSASALGINCRGSSNCAGTLCNLSQLIAQAAQLPDNNQYLPGQHIVCCGTSGSPGGLCAFTQNTSQNISGRRVKELLQGLSNHGCGKCGSNPFERNDVKFGQLTVNYVSQR
;
A
#
# COMPACT_ATOMS: atom_id res chain seq x y z
N MET A 1 -22.59 14.76 25.04
CA MET A 1 -22.10 14.46 23.69
C MET A 1 -20.76 13.74 23.85
N LEU A 2 -20.71 12.44 23.56
CA LEU A 2 -19.46 11.66 23.61
C LEU A 2 -18.67 11.99 22.34
N ALA A 3 -17.64 12.83 22.45
CA ALA A 3 -16.68 13.03 21.38
C ALA A 3 -15.88 11.74 21.22
N SER A 4 -16.28 10.91 20.25
CA SER A 4 -15.43 9.81 19.77
C SER A 4 -14.20 10.42 19.11
N SER A 5 -13.14 10.60 19.88
CA SER A 5 -11.80 10.82 19.36
C SER A 5 -11.42 9.57 18.56
N ALA A 6 -11.78 9.53 17.27
CA ALA A 6 -11.22 8.55 16.36
C ALA A 6 -9.72 8.85 16.28
N SER A 7 -8.92 8.11 17.06
CA SER A 7 -7.47 8.17 16.97
C SER A 7 -7.08 8.03 15.51
N ALA A 8 -6.49 9.09 14.95
CA ALA A 8 -6.01 9.08 13.60
C ALA A 8 -5.01 7.93 13.46
N LEU A 9 -5.35 6.91 12.66
CA LEU A 9 -4.44 5.81 12.45
C LEU A 9 -3.44 6.28 11.40
N GLY A 10 -2.21 6.52 11.82
CA GLY A 10 -1.12 6.92 10.94
C GLY A 10 -0.57 5.74 10.13
N ILE A 11 0.67 5.91 9.66
CA ILE A 11 1.45 4.82 9.06
C ILE A 11 1.50 3.60 9.99
N ASN A 12 1.34 2.40 9.43
CA ASN A 12 1.30 1.16 10.21
C ASN A 12 1.61 -0.07 9.34
N CYS A 13 1.95 -1.19 9.98
CA CYS A 13 2.25 -2.47 9.32
C CYS A 13 1.10 -3.49 9.42
N ARG A 14 -0.15 -3.02 9.50
CA ARG A 14 -1.32 -3.91 9.58
C ARG A 14 -1.68 -4.43 8.19
N GLY A 15 -2.17 -5.66 8.14
CA GLY A 15 -2.60 -6.33 6.91
C GLY A 15 -3.27 -7.67 7.22
N SER A 16 -3.64 -8.39 6.17
CA SER A 16 -4.18 -9.75 6.28
C SER A 16 -3.14 -10.71 6.86
N SER A 17 -3.58 -11.74 7.60
CA SER A 17 -2.70 -12.83 8.03
C SER A 17 -2.01 -13.54 6.86
N ASN A 18 -2.62 -13.50 5.66
CA ASN A 18 -2.04 -14.06 4.43
C ASN A 18 -0.76 -13.32 3.96
N CYS A 19 -0.51 -12.12 4.49
CA CYS A 19 0.74 -11.42 4.27
C CYS A 19 1.95 -12.24 4.73
N ALA A 20 1.85 -12.92 5.88
CA ALA A 20 2.94 -13.75 6.39
C ALA A 20 3.26 -14.94 5.45
N GLY A 21 2.23 -15.58 4.88
CA GLY A 21 2.34 -16.76 4.03
C GLY A 21 2.79 -16.50 2.58
N THR A 22 2.81 -15.24 2.14
CA THR A 22 3.27 -14.90 0.79
C THR A 22 4.80 -14.86 0.74
N LEU A 23 5.43 -15.49 -0.25
CA LEU A 23 6.90 -15.45 -0.41
C LEU A 23 7.41 -14.03 -0.73
N CYS A 24 6.53 -13.17 -1.23
CA CYS A 24 6.88 -11.79 -1.51
C CYS A 24 7.00 -10.92 -0.24
N ASN A 25 7.80 -9.85 -0.35
CA ASN A 25 7.96 -8.82 0.66
C ASN A 25 7.84 -7.40 0.07
N LEU A 26 7.81 -6.40 0.96
CA LEU A 26 7.69 -4.99 0.59
C LEU A 26 8.86 -4.50 -0.28
N SER A 27 10.08 -4.99 -0.04
CA SER A 27 11.27 -4.58 -0.81
C SER A 27 11.15 -4.93 -2.29
N GLN A 28 10.54 -6.07 -2.62
CA GLN A 28 10.27 -6.45 -4.01
C GLN A 28 9.25 -5.52 -4.67
N LEU A 29 8.20 -5.10 -3.95
CA LEU A 29 7.25 -4.11 -4.45
C LEU A 29 7.91 -2.75 -4.67
N ILE A 30 8.82 -2.33 -3.78
CA ILE A 30 9.61 -1.09 -3.95
C ILE A 30 10.49 -1.17 -5.21
N ALA A 31 11.16 -2.31 -5.43
CA ALA A 31 12.00 -2.52 -6.61
C ALA A 31 11.18 -2.48 -7.91
N GLN A 32 9.99 -3.07 -7.93
CA GLN A 32 9.07 -2.94 -9.07
C GLN A 32 8.56 -1.51 -9.24
N ALA A 33 8.18 -0.85 -8.13
CA ALA A 33 7.68 0.51 -8.16
C ALA A 33 8.72 1.50 -8.69
N ALA A 34 10.02 1.25 -8.47
CA ALA A 34 11.09 2.07 -9.01
C ALA A 34 11.07 2.18 -10.55
N GLN A 35 10.52 1.17 -11.23
CA GLN A 35 10.37 1.14 -12.70
C GLN A 35 9.15 1.91 -13.21
N LEU A 36 8.25 2.36 -12.32
CA LEU A 36 7.07 3.12 -12.74
C LEU A 36 7.47 4.50 -13.29
N PRO A 37 6.81 4.98 -14.36
CA PRO A 37 6.98 6.36 -14.81
C PRO A 37 6.45 7.32 -13.75
N ASP A 38 7.23 8.34 -13.40
CA ASP A 38 6.91 9.27 -12.30
C ASP A 38 5.59 10.02 -12.50
N ASN A 39 5.29 10.40 -13.75
CA ASN A 39 4.13 11.22 -14.10
C ASN A 39 2.86 10.40 -14.38
N ASN A 40 2.97 9.07 -14.47
CA ASN A 40 1.80 8.22 -14.71
C ASN A 40 0.83 8.31 -13.53
N GLN A 41 -0.47 8.26 -13.80
CA GLN A 41 -1.53 8.38 -12.79
C GLN A 41 -2.16 7.01 -12.51
N TYR A 42 -2.33 6.70 -11.24
CA TYR A 42 -2.95 5.45 -10.78
C TYR A 42 -4.28 5.75 -10.09
N LEU A 43 -5.32 5.03 -10.49
CA LEU A 43 -6.68 5.22 -10.02
C LEU A 43 -6.87 4.64 -8.61
N PRO A 44 -7.80 5.18 -7.80
CA PRO A 44 -8.27 4.54 -6.57
C PRO A 44 -8.59 3.04 -6.77
N GLY A 45 -8.06 2.20 -5.88
CA GLY A 45 -8.29 0.74 -5.91
C GLY A 45 -7.52 -0.03 -6.98
N GLN A 46 -6.81 0.64 -7.89
CA GLN A 46 -5.98 -0.03 -8.88
C GLN A 46 -4.82 -0.77 -8.21
N HIS A 47 -4.58 -2.02 -8.61
CA HIS A 47 -3.37 -2.74 -8.26
C HIS A 47 -2.19 -2.19 -9.07
N ILE A 48 -1.30 -1.44 -8.41
CA ILE A 48 -0.25 -0.65 -9.05
C ILE A 48 0.99 -1.50 -9.30
N VAL A 49 1.48 -2.15 -8.24
CA VAL A 49 2.58 -3.12 -8.30
C VAL A 49 2.20 -4.31 -7.46
N CYS A 50 2.50 -5.49 -7.97
CA CYS A 50 2.10 -6.76 -7.38
C CYS A 50 3.21 -7.78 -7.46
N CYS A 51 3.26 -8.63 -6.45
CA CYS A 51 4.22 -9.72 -6.39
C CYS A 51 3.63 -10.93 -5.69
N GLY A 52 4.14 -12.10 -6.03
CA GLY A 52 3.62 -13.37 -5.54
C GLY A 52 4.25 -14.52 -6.30
N THR A 53 3.95 -15.74 -5.89
CA THR A 53 4.51 -16.95 -6.48
C THR A 53 4.00 -17.15 -7.90
N SER A 54 4.88 -17.55 -8.83
CA SER A 54 4.48 -17.96 -10.18
C SER A 54 3.48 -19.11 -10.12
N GLY A 55 2.41 -19.05 -10.92
CA GLY A 55 1.32 -20.04 -10.91
C GLY A 55 0.23 -19.79 -9.86
N SER A 56 0.42 -18.84 -8.93
CA SER A 56 -0.63 -18.40 -8.01
C SER A 56 -1.30 -17.11 -8.50
N PRO A 57 -2.64 -17.02 -8.51
CA PRO A 57 -3.34 -15.78 -8.83
C PRO A 57 -3.23 -14.73 -7.71
N GLY A 58 -2.99 -15.16 -6.47
CA GLY A 58 -2.87 -14.28 -5.32
C GLY A 58 -1.44 -13.77 -5.08
N GLY A 59 -1.34 -12.67 -4.34
CA GLY A 59 -0.07 -12.04 -4.02
C GLY A 59 -0.23 -10.80 -3.14
N LEU A 60 0.89 -10.12 -2.86
CA LEU A 60 0.87 -8.79 -2.27
C LEU A 60 0.73 -7.77 -3.40
N CYS A 61 -0.16 -6.80 -3.22
CA CYS A 61 -0.31 -5.68 -4.14
C CYS A 61 -0.31 -4.36 -3.38
N ALA A 62 0.24 -3.33 -4.00
CA ALA A 62 0.11 -1.95 -3.58
C ALA A 62 -1.05 -1.29 -4.33
N PHE A 63 -1.97 -0.68 -3.60
CA PHE A 63 -3.12 0.03 -4.15
C PHE A 63 -3.54 1.17 -3.22
N THR A 64 -4.26 2.16 -3.73
CA THR A 64 -4.83 3.23 -2.90
C THR A 64 -6.24 2.88 -2.43
N GLN A 65 -6.60 3.34 -1.23
CA GLN A 65 -7.95 3.20 -0.68
C GLN A 65 -8.31 4.39 0.21
N ASN A 66 -9.59 4.49 0.57
CA ASN A 66 -10.16 5.60 1.35
C ASN A 66 -9.92 6.98 0.73
N THR A 67 -9.79 7.03 -0.61
CA THR A 67 -9.60 8.26 -1.38
C THR A 67 -10.35 8.15 -2.70
N SER A 68 -10.67 9.30 -3.30
CA SER A 68 -11.12 9.42 -4.69
C SER A 68 -10.04 10.05 -5.60
N GLN A 69 -8.86 10.34 -5.04
CA GLN A 69 -7.78 10.98 -5.77
C GLN A 69 -6.88 9.95 -6.45
N ASN A 70 -6.46 10.28 -7.67
CA ASN A 70 -5.36 9.56 -8.32
C ASN A 70 -4.04 9.97 -7.67
N ILE A 71 -3.05 9.06 -7.71
CA ILE A 71 -1.68 9.38 -7.29
C ILE A 71 -0.70 9.15 -8.43
N SER A 72 0.37 9.93 -8.44
CA SER A 72 1.44 9.78 -9.43
C SER A 72 2.34 8.59 -9.10
N GLY A 73 3.05 8.06 -10.11
CA GLY A 73 4.07 7.03 -9.90
C GLY A 73 5.16 7.45 -8.93
N ARG A 74 5.56 8.73 -8.95
CA ARG A 74 6.45 9.30 -7.94
C ARG A 74 5.86 9.17 -6.53
N ARG A 75 4.58 9.50 -6.36
CA ARG A 75 3.91 9.41 -5.05
C ARG A 75 3.79 7.98 -4.55
N VAL A 76 3.56 7.01 -5.43
CA VAL A 76 3.58 5.57 -5.10
C VAL A 76 4.94 5.17 -4.51
N LYS A 77 6.05 5.55 -5.17
CA LYS A 77 7.41 5.25 -4.72
C LYS A 77 7.67 5.81 -3.32
N GLU A 78 7.34 7.09 -3.10
CA GLU A 78 7.49 7.76 -1.80
C GLU A 78 6.73 7.03 -0.68
N LEU A 79 5.50 6.63 -0.95
CA LEU A 79 4.63 6.00 0.06
C LEU A 79 5.07 4.57 0.39
N LEU A 80 5.50 3.78 -0.60
CA LEU A 80 6.09 2.46 -0.37
C LEU A 80 7.41 2.56 0.41
N GLN A 81 8.25 3.54 0.07
CA GLN A 81 9.48 3.77 0.81
C GLN A 81 9.19 4.18 2.26
N GLY A 82 8.14 4.99 2.49
CA GLY A 82 7.70 5.33 3.83
C GLY A 82 7.32 4.11 4.68
N LEU A 83 6.65 3.11 4.09
CA LEU A 83 6.35 1.83 4.77
C LEU A 83 7.63 1.09 5.18
N SER A 84 8.62 1.03 4.28
CA SER A 84 9.91 0.40 4.59
C SER A 84 10.64 1.15 5.69
N ASN A 85 10.67 2.48 5.64
CA ASN A 85 11.31 3.33 6.65
C ASN A 85 10.64 3.21 8.02
N HIS A 86 9.34 2.90 8.05
CA HIS A 86 8.60 2.60 9.29
C HIS A 86 8.87 1.19 9.84
N GLY A 87 9.54 0.32 9.08
CA GLY A 87 9.88 -1.05 9.49
C GLY A 87 8.90 -2.12 9.02
N CYS A 88 7.99 -1.80 8.09
CA CYS A 88 7.08 -2.82 7.55
C CYS A 88 7.82 -3.76 6.59
N GLY A 89 7.79 -5.06 6.87
CA GLY A 89 8.45 -6.06 6.02
C GLY A 89 7.61 -6.57 4.85
N LYS A 90 6.27 -6.57 4.99
CA LYS A 90 5.37 -7.15 3.98
C LYS A 90 4.16 -6.27 3.70
N CYS A 91 3.28 -6.12 4.68
CA CYS A 91 2.04 -5.37 4.55
C CYS A 91 2.04 -4.14 5.45
N GLY A 92 1.21 -3.18 5.09
CA GLY A 92 1.08 -1.93 5.82
C GLY A 92 0.29 -0.92 5.04
N SER A 93 -0.02 0.20 5.68
CA SER A 93 -0.64 1.34 5.02
C SER A 93 0.04 2.64 5.42
N ASN A 94 0.21 3.53 4.44
CA ASN A 94 0.84 4.82 4.60
C ASN A 94 -0.13 5.92 4.14
N PRO A 95 -0.64 6.77 5.05
CA PRO A 95 -1.57 7.83 4.70
C PRO A 95 -0.87 8.92 3.90
N PHE A 96 -1.60 9.50 2.94
CA PHE A 96 -1.13 10.65 2.16
C PHE A 96 -2.08 11.85 2.19
N GLU A 97 -3.26 11.70 2.80
CA GLU A 97 -4.19 12.79 3.07
C GLU A 97 -4.37 12.96 4.57
N ARG A 98 -4.19 14.19 5.08
CA ARG A 98 -4.42 14.56 6.49
C ARG A 98 -3.70 13.68 7.53
N ASN A 99 -2.62 13.00 7.12
CA ASN A 99 -1.84 12.06 7.94
C ASN A 99 -2.68 10.96 8.61
N ASP A 100 -3.82 10.59 8.02
CA ASP A 100 -4.74 9.62 8.59
C ASP A 100 -5.33 8.74 7.50
N VAL A 101 -5.21 7.43 7.70
CA VAL A 101 -5.59 6.40 6.75
C VAL A 101 -7.05 6.43 6.32
N LYS A 102 -7.95 7.01 7.14
CA LYS A 102 -9.37 7.14 6.78
C LYS A 102 -9.62 8.13 5.66
N PHE A 103 -8.64 8.97 5.33
CA PHE A 103 -8.80 10.06 4.38
C PHE A 103 -8.03 9.85 3.08
N GLY A 104 -7.16 8.84 3.01
CA GLY A 104 -6.41 8.49 1.81
C GLY A 104 -5.10 7.82 2.18
N GLN A 105 -4.91 6.59 1.71
CA GLN A 105 -3.71 5.80 1.99
C GLN A 105 -3.28 4.95 0.80
N LEU A 106 -1.97 4.70 0.72
CA LEU A 106 -1.44 3.58 -0.04
C LEU A 106 -1.36 2.38 0.90
N THR A 107 -1.94 1.27 0.48
CA THR A 107 -1.97 0.01 1.21
C THR A 107 -1.22 -1.06 0.45
N VAL A 108 -0.36 -1.79 1.16
CA VAL A 108 0.17 -3.06 0.72
C VAL A 108 -0.54 -4.16 1.51
N ASN A 109 -1.30 -4.99 0.81
CA ASN A 109 -2.00 -6.12 1.42
C ASN A 109 -2.04 -7.32 0.47
N TYR A 110 -2.36 -8.49 1.03
CA TYR A 110 -2.66 -9.66 0.23
C TYR A 110 -3.97 -9.48 -0.55
N VAL A 111 -3.95 -9.85 -1.83
CA VAL A 111 -5.10 -9.96 -2.70
C VAL A 111 -5.15 -11.37 -3.31
N SER A 112 -6.36 -11.92 -3.46
CA SER A 112 -6.55 -13.25 -4.03
C SER A 112 -6.41 -13.30 -5.56
N GLN A 113 -6.51 -12.14 -6.21
CA GLN A 113 -6.26 -11.93 -7.63
C GLN A 113 -5.44 -10.65 -7.77
N ARG A 114 -4.21 -10.78 -8.26
CA ARG A 114 -3.26 -9.67 -8.44
C ARG A 114 -3.41 -9.00 -9.79
#